data_AF-A0A7J3EGE8-F1
#
_entry.id   AF-A0A7J3EGE8-F1
#
_cell.length_a   1.000
_cell.length_b   1.000
_cell.length_c   1.000
_cell.angle_alpha   90.00
_cell.angle_beta   90.00
_cell.angle_gamma   90.00
#
_symmetry.space_group_name_H-M   'P 1'
#
loop_
_entity.id
_entity.type
_entity.pdbx_description
1 polymer ?
#
loop_
_entity_poly.entity_id
_entity_poly.type
_entity_poly.pdbx_seq_one_letter_code
_entity_poly.pdbx_strand_id
1 'polypeptide(L)'
;MDEVHLKIDSKGRLYIPVDIRDQIGDTVTLKKTSEGFLIVPSKPKNFMEEFRKVITSEPPRTGRPENWPPSKMKALWSKFQK
;
A
#
# COMPACT_ATOMS: atom_id res chain seq x y z
N MET A 1 -27.16 -16.91 -5.26
CA MET A 1 -25.74 -16.84 -4.84
C MET A 1 -25.00 -17.54 -5.94
N ASP A 2 -24.34 -16.76 -6.79
CA ASP A 2 -23.64 -17.32 -7.94
C ASP A 2 -22.22 -17.67 -7.48
N GLU A 3 -21.92 -18.95 -7.41
CA GLU A 3 -20.60 -19.46 -7.05
C GLU A 3 -19.87 -19.92 -8.31
N VAL A 4 -18.72 -19.30 -8.60
CA VAL A 4 -17.88 -19.68 -9.74
C VAL A 4 -16.66 -20.42 -9.24
N HIS A 5 -16.54 -21.69 -9.62
CA HIS A 5 -15.37 -22.51 -9.29
C HIS A 5 -14.26 -22.23 -10.30
N LEU A 6 -13.17 -21.64 -9.83
CA LEU A 6 -12.03 -21.25 -10.67
C LEU A 6 -10.80 -22.06 -10.28
N LYS A 7 -10.11 -22.59 -11.29
CA LYS A 7 -8.84 -23.30 -11.09
C LYS A 7 -7.70 -22.29 -10.99
N ILE A 8 -6.82 -22.50 -10.02
CA ILE A 8 -5.59 -21.73 -9.89
C ILE A 8 -4.53 -22.36 -10.81
N ASP A 9 -3.94 -21.56 -11.69
CA ASP A 9 -2.82 -21.99 -12.53
C ASP A 9 -1.58 -22.26 -11.66
N SER A 10 -0.64 -23.06 -12.17
CA SER A 10 0.69 -23.32 -11.62
C SER A 10 1.45 -22.07 -11.12
N LYS A 11 1.17 -20.90 -11.70
CA LYS A 11 1.76 -19.60 -11.32
C LYS A 11 0.95 -18.81 -10.28
N GLY A 12 -0.09 -19.41 -9.69
CA GLY A 12 -0.95 -18.76 -8.71
C GLY A 12 -1.94 -17.76 -9.30
N ARG A 13 -2.22 -17.82 -10.61
CA ARG A 13 -3.12 -16.89 -11.31
C ARG A 13 -4.55 -17.43 -11.29
N LEU A 14 -5.51 -16.52 -11.18
CA LEU A 14 -6.93 -16.80 -11.14
C LEU A 14 -7.59 -16.15 -12.35
N TYR A 15 -8.18 -16.95 -13.23
CA TYR A 15 -8.84 -16.43 -14.44
C TYR A 15 -10.25 -15.95 -14.10
N ILE A 16 -10.47 -14.65 -14.20
CA ILE A 16 -11.78 -14.04 -13.92
C ILE A 16 -12.53 -13.87 -15.25
N PRO A 17 -13.74 -14.45 -15.38
CA PRO A 17 -14.60 -14.22 -16.54
C PRO A 17 -14.86 -12.73 -16.80
N VAL A 18 -15.05 -12.36 -18.07
CA VAL A 18 -15.23 -10.95 -18.49
C VAL A 18 -16.41 -10.29 -17.77
N ASP A 19 -17.52 -11.01 -17.59
CA ASP A 19 -18.72 -10.50 -16.93
C ASP A 19 -18.46 -10.05 -15.48
N ILE A 20 -17.58 -10.77 -14.77
CA ILE A 20 -17.18 -10.45 -13.40
C ILE A 20 -16.11 -9.35 -13.41
N ARG A 21 -15.19 -9.38 -14.37
CA ARG A 21 -14.15 -8.36 -14.55
C ARG A 21 -14.78 -6.97 -14.70
N ASP A 22 -15.82 -6.84 -15.51
CA ASP A 22 -16.52 -5.57 -15.75
C ASP A 22 -17.17 -5.02 -14.47
N GLN A 23 -17.52 -5.89 -13.52
CA GLN A 23 -18.08 -5.49 -12.22
C GLN A 23 -17.02 -5.09 -11.19
N ILE A 24 -15.86 -5.77 -11.17
CA ILE A 24 -14.82 -5.56 -10.14
C ILE A 24 -13.74 -4.54 -10.56
N GLY A 25 -13.58 -4.29 -11.86
CA GLY A 25 -12.59 -3.39 -12.43
C GLY A 25 -11.18 -4.00 -12.55
N ASP A 26 -10.20 -3.16 -12.91
CA ASP A 26 -8.84 -3.61 -13.22
C ASP A 26 -7.96 -3.88 -11.99
N THR A 27 -8.34 -3.35 -10.81
CA THR A 27 -7.60 -3.54 -9.56
C THR A 27 -8.50 -4.05 -8.45
N VAL A 28 -8.03 -5.06 -7.72
CA VAL A 28 -8.73 -5.65 -6.59
C VAL A 28 -7.85 -5.70 -5.35
N THR A 29 -8.47 -5.60 -4.18
CA THR A 29 -7.81 -5.80 -2.89
C THR A 29 -8.11 -7.20 -2.40
N LEU A 30 -7.07 -7.96 -2.08
CA LEU A 30 -7.17 -9.26 -1.41
C LEU A 30 -7.08 -9.06 0.11
N LYS A 31 -8.18 -9.27 0.83
CA LYS A 31 -8.22 -9.20 2.30
C LYS A 31 -8.22 -10.59 2.91
N LYS A 32 -7.39 -10.81 3.94
CA LYS A 32 -7.42 -12.03 4.75
C LYS A 32 -8.49 -11.92 5.82
N THR A 33 -9.34 -12.93 5.94
CA THR A 33 -10.38 -13.07 6.98
C THR A 33 -10.14 -14.36 7.77
N SER A 34 -10.93 -14.60 8.83
CA SER A 34 -10.87 -15.84 9.62
C SER A 34 -11.27 -17.08 8.83
N GLU A 35 -12.11 -16.91 7.80
CA GLU A 35 -12.66 -17.99 6.98
C GLU A 35 -11.92 -18.18 5.65
N GLY A 36 -11.01 -17.26 5.29
CA GLY A 36 -10.23 -17.35 4.06
C GLY A 36 -9.76 -16.01 3.52
N PHE A 37 -9.97 -15.81 2.22
CA PHE A 37 -9.59 -14.58 1.52
C PHE A 37 -10.79 -14.00 0.78
N LEU A 38 -10.93 -12.69 0.84
CA LEU A 38 -12.01 -11.94 0.21
C LEU A 38 -11.43 -10.98 -0.82
N ILE A 39 -11.90 -11.08 -2.06
CA ILE A 39 -11.53 -10.20 -3.16
C ILE A 39 -12.57 -9.09 -3.24
N VAL A 40 -12.13 -7.84 -3.07
CA VAL A 40 -13.00 -6.66 -3.14
C VAL A 40 -12.53 -5.76 -4.28
N PRO A 41 -13.45 -5.16 -5.06
CA PRO A 41 -13.10 -4.10 -6.00
C PRO A 41 -12.27 -3.03 -5.29
N SER A 42 -11.11 -2.72 -5.84
CA SER A 42 -10.27 -1.65 -5.31
C SER A 42 -10.43 -0.44 -6.19
N LYS A 43 -10.75 0.70 -5.59
CA LYS A 43 -10.39 1.95 -6.24
C LYS A 43 -8.88 1.97 -6.40
N PRO A 44 -8.32 2.40 -7.55
CA PRO A 44 -6.90 2.62 -7.64
C PRO A 44 -6.53 3.55 -6.49
N LYS A 45 -5.54 3.18 -5.67
CA LYS A 45 -5.01 4.09 -4.66
C LYS A 45 -4.55 5.33 -5.42
N ASN A 46 -5.36 6.38 -5.36
CA ASN A 46 -5.11 7.58 -6.11
C ASN A 46 -3.90 8.23 -5.44
N PHE A 47 -2.72 8.08 -6.06
CA PHE A 47 -1.46 8.60 -5.51
C PHE A 47 -1.63 10.05 -5.04
N MET A 48 -2.40 10.84 -5.79
CA MET A 48 -2.70 12.23 -5.47
C MET A 48 -3.51 12.40 -4.18
N GLU A 49 -4.40 11.47 -3.83
CA GLU A 49 -5.17 11.51 -2.57
C GLU A 49 -4.30 11.16 -1.37
N GLU A 50 -3.48 10.10 -1.46
CA GLU A 50 -2.53 9.76 -0.39
C GLU A 50 -1.47 10.86 -0.23
N PHE A 51 -0.95 11.38 -1.35
CA PHE A 51 0.00 12.50 -1.33
C PHE A 51 -0.59 13.72 -0.64
N ARG A 52 -1.81 14.14 -1.03
CA ARG A 52 -2.53 15.26 -0.40
C ARG A 52 -2.67 15.03 1.10
N LYS A 53 -3.13 13.84 1.52
CA LYS A 53 -3.27 13.49 2.93
C LYS A 53 -1.97 13.64 3.71
N VAL A 54 -0.84 13.25 3.13
CA VAL A 54 0.48 13.34 3.78
C VAL A 54 0.95 14.79 3.88
N ILE A 55 0.91 15.57 2.79
CA ILE A 55 1.39 16.96 2.81
C ILE A 55 0.52 17.87 3.70
N THR A 56 -0.78 17.60 3.81
CA THR A 56 -1.68 18.38 4.68
C THR A 56 -1.75 17.84 6.11
N SER A 57 -1.10 16.71 6.42
CA SER A 57 -1.09 16.19 7.78
C SER A 57 -0.26 17.09 8.69
N GLU A 58 -0.69 17.20 9.95
CA GLU A 58 0.08 17.95 10.95
C GLU A 58 1.44 17.26 11.16
N PRO A 59 2.55 17.97 10.93
CA PRO A 59 3.86 17.38 11.11
C PRO A 59 4.09 17.08 12.59
N PRO A 60 4.66 15.90 12.93
CA PRO A 60 4.95 15.55 14.33
C PRO A 60 5.97 16.50 14.97
N ARG A 61 6.73 17.25 14.16
CA ARG A 61 7.66 18.28 14.61
C ARG A 61 7.02 19.64 14.35
N THR A 62 6.60 20.30 15.41
CA THR A 62 5.98 21.63 15.36
C THR A 62 6.99 22.77 15.57
N GLY A 63 8.21 22.47 16.02
CA GLY A 63 9.26 23.45 16.34
C GLY A 63 10.29 23.66 15.24
N ARG A 64 11.06 24.75 15.35
CA ARG A 64 12.21 25.02 14.47
C ARG A 64 13.24 23.88 14.63
N PRO A 65 13.69 23.24 13.54
CA PRO A 65 14.69 22.19 13.64
C PRO A 65 15.97 22.73 14.28
N GLU A 66 16.54 21.94 15.18
CA GLU A 66 17.84 22.24 15.78
C GLU A 66 18.90 22.20 14.68
N ASN A 67 19.64 23.30 14.48
CA ASN A 67 20.74 23.32 13.53
C ASN A 67 21.98 22.70 14.18
N TRP A 68 22.21 21.42 13.90
CA TRP A 68 23.35 20.70 14.47
C TRP A 68 24.67 21.18 13.86
N PRO A 69 25.74 21.36 14.69
CA PRO A 69 27.06 21.68 14.16
C PRO A 69 27.62 20.50 13.35
N PRO A 70 28.50 20.76 12.37
CA PRO A 70 29.07 19.71 11.51
C PRO A 70 29.74 18.56 12.27
N SER A 71 30.34 18.82 13.44
CA SER A 71 30.95 17.81 14.30
C SER A 71 29.95 16.76 14.79
N LYS A 72 28.75 17.19 15.20
CA LYS A 72 27.67 16.31 15.70
C LYS A 72 27.09 15.45 14.57
N MET A 73 26.92 16.01 13.37
CA MET A 73 26.50 15.23 12.19
C MET A 73 27.52 14.14 11.81
N LYS A 74 28.81 14.50 11.73
CA LYS A 74 29.88 13.54 11.38
C LYS A 74 29.98 12.38 12.36
N ALA A 75 29.81 12.64 13.66
CA ALA A 75 29.85 11.61 14.69
C ALA A 75 28.72 10.57 14.54
N LEU A 76 27.52 10.99 14.14
CA LEU A 76 26.41 10.08 13.87
C LEU A 76 26.64 9.25 12.61
N TRP A 77 27.08 9.85 11.51
CA TRP A 77 27.38 9.11 10.28
C TRP A 77 28.45 8.03 10.50
N SER A 78 29.51 8.34 11.26
CA SER A 78 30.52 7.34 11.61
C SER A 78 29.98 6.17 12.43
N LYS A 79 28.90 6.35 13.20
CA LYS A 79 28.23 5.27 13.95
C LYS A 79 27.41 4.34 13.06
N PHE A 80 26.84 4.85 11.95
CA PHE A 80 25.99 4.07 11.04
C PHE A 80 26.77 3.38 9.91
N GLN A 81 28.07 3.61 9.79
CA GLN A 81 28.94 2.97 8.79
C GLN A 81 29.74 1.76 9.32
N LYS A 82 29.42 1.29 10.54
CA LYS A 82 29.88 -0.01 11.08
C LYS A 82 28.79 -1.05 10.94
#